data_AF-A0A8H4LMP5-F1
#
_entry.id   AF-A0A8H4LMP5-F1
#
_cell.length_a   1.000
_cell.length_b   1.000
_cell.length_c   1.000
_cell.angle_alpha   90.00
_cell.angle_beta   90.00
_cell.angle_gamma   90.00
#
_symmetry.space_group_name_H-M   'P 1'
#
loop_
_entity.id
_entity.type
_entity.pdbx_description
1 polymer ?
#
loop_
_entity_poly.entity_id
_entity_poly.type
_entity_poly.pdbx_seq_one_letter_code
_entity_poly.pdbx_strand_id
1 'polypeptide(L)'
;MSDPNYEARILLALQALQNNTKLSVRRAADIYKVNRMTLGRRQNGLQSRRDWIPKSRRLSDLEEQIIVQFILDLDSRGFPPRLRAVEEMANRLLADRDALPVGKRWAHNFVRRHHDLKTRFFRKYDYQRAKCEDPTVIRDWFRLVANVIAKYGIRSDDIYNFDETGFLMGMIASGMVVTGSERRGRPKSVQPGNREWITVIQAINAEGWAVQPFIIGAGQYHLANWYQDSNLPGDWAIATSQNGWTDNEIGFEWLKHFDRCTSKRSVGRYRLLILDGHESHHSVDFERYCEENQIITLCMPPHSSHLLQPLDVGYFSLLKKAYGREIEHLIRCSITHVSKTEFFPAFYAAYQATMTEQNIRSSFRGAGLVPLDPESVVSKLDIQLRTPTPVEEEAGPSTPWASKTPKTVLEAGSQSEYLERRIRRHQSSSPESIIEAMKSLTKAVKGNMHEVALLRAEVQDLRQANEILSRRRRAKRRRLQKGGVMTVEDGRQAIDQMDVDAQVAAESSRRGGRGRSVGPGVRRCGICGKPGHNARTCQVVIETSGEEYSA
;
A
#
# COMPACT_ATOMS: atom_id res chain seq x y z
N MET A 1 -1.34 54.46 -21.20
CA MET A 1 -0.53 53.89 -22.29
C MET A 1 0.44 54.96 -22.77
N SER A 2 1.74 54.71 -22.73
CA SER A 2 2.76 55.68 -23.17
C SER A 2 2.80 55.75 -24.71
N ASP A 3 2.66 56.93 -25.27
CA ASP A 3 2.77 57.20 -26.70
C ASP A 3 4.11 56.62 -27.25
N PRO A 4 4.10 55.64 -28.17
CA PRO A 4 5.31 55.08 -28.78
C PRO A 4 6.18 56.16 -29.44
N ASN A 5 5.54 57.24 -29.88
CA ASN A 5 6.19 58.37 -30.53
C ASN A 5 6.94 59.28 -29.56
N TYR A 6 6.77 59.10 -28.25
CA TYR A 6 7.39 59.95 -27.24
C TYR A 6 8.88 59.64 -27.00
N GLU A 7 9.28 58.37 -26.95
CA GLU A 7 10.71 58.00 -26.80
C GLU A 7 11.51 58.25 -28.09
N ALA A 8 10.91 58.07 -29.26
CA ALA A 8 11.54 58.44 -30.54
C ALA A 8 11.89 59.94 -30.58
N ARG A 9 10.98 60.80 -30.10
CA ARG A 9 11.21 62.25 -29.97
C ARG A 9 12.31 62.58 -28.94
N ILE A 10 12.46 61.79 -27.88
CA ILE A 10 13.57 61.92 -26.93
C ILE A 10 14.91 61.58 -27.61
N LEU A 11 14.99 60.50 -28.38
CA LEU A 11 16.21 60.12 -29.09
C LEU A 11 16.63 61.19 -30.11
N LEU A 12 15.69 61.72 -30.89
CA LEU A 12 15.94 62.82 -31.82
C LEU A 12 16.40 64.09 -31.09
N ALA A 13 15.82 64.40 -29.92
CA ALA A 13 16.24 65.54 -29.10
C ALA A 13 17.66 65.37 -28.52
N LEU A 14 18.05 64.15 -28.13
CA LEU A 14 19.41 63.84 -27.68
C LEU A 14 20.42 63.96 -28.81
N GLN A 15 20.08 63.47 -30.01
CA GLN A 15 20.92 63.59 -31.19
C GLN A 15 21.12 65.06 -31.59
N ALA A 16 20.07 65.89 -31.50
CA ALA A 16 20.16 67.33 -31.73
C ALA A 16 21.04 68.06 -30.70
N LEU A 17 20.99 67.64 -29.42
CA LEU A 17 21.86 68.15 -28.37
C LEU A 17 23.34 67.75 -28.56
N GLN A 18 23.60 66.56 -29.11
CA GLN A 18 24.95 66.13 -29.48
C GLN A 18 25.49 66.89 -30.70
N ASN A 19 24.65 67.10 -31.71
CA ASN A 19 25.05 67.74 -32.96
C ASN A 19 25.17 69.28 -32.86
N ASN A 20 24.60 69.90 -31.82
CA ASN A 20 24.65 71.35 -31.63
C ASN A 20 24.97 71.72 -30.18
N THR A 21 26.23 72.05 -29.93
CA THR A 21 26.76 72.42 -28.60
C THR A 21 26.19 73.72 -28.03
N LYS A 22 25.51 74.55 -28.85
CA LYS A 22 24.81 75.78 -28.39
C LYS A 22 23.34 75.54 -28.05
N LEU A 23 22.80 74.34 -28.32
CA LEU A 23 21.40 74.02 -28.04
C LEU A 23 21.23 73.65 -26.56
N SER A 24 20.40 74.40 -25.83
CA SER A 24 20.11 74.08 -24.43
C SER A 24 19.07 72.96 -24.31
N VAL A 25 19.16 72.16 -23.24
CA VAL A 25 18.19 71.09 -22.93
C VAL A 25 16.76 71.61 -22.85
N ARG A 26 16.56 72.86 -22.40
CA ARG A 26 15.24 73.51 -22.37
C ARG A 26 14.70 73.68 -23.79
N ARG A 27 15.53 74.25 -24.68
CA ARG A 27 15.12 74.55 -26.05
C ARG A 27 14.92 73.28 -26.88
N ALA A 28 15.75 72.25 -26.69
CA ALA A 28 15.54 70.94 -27.29
C ALA A 28 14.24 70.28 -26.81
N ALA A 29 13.93 70.37 -25.51
CA ALA A 29 12.68 69.84 -24.97
C ALA A 29 11.44 70.50 -25.61
N ASP A 30 11.47 71.82 -25.80
CA ASP A 30 10.39 72.57 -26.43
C ASP A 30 10.23 72.22 -27.93
N ILE A 31 11.34 72.14 -28.69
CA ILE A 31 11.34 71.83 -30.13
C ILE A 31 10.77 70.43 -30.39
N TYR A 32 11.24 69.43 -29.65
CA TYR A 32 10.83 68.04 -29.84
C TYR A 32 9.58 67.67 -29.03
N LYS A 33 8.96 68.65 -28.34
CA LYS A 33 7.75 68.49 -27.52
C LYS A 33 7.87 67.34 -26.51
N VAL A 34 8.99 67.29 -25.79
CA VAL A 34 9.27 66.31 -24.73
C VAL A 34 9.48 67.02 -23.40
N ASN A 35 9.23 66.33 -22.29
CA ASN A 35 9.44 66.91 -20.96
C ASN A 35 10.94 67.14 -20.69
N ARG A 36 11.30 68.38 -20.32
CA ARG A 36 12.67 68.79 -20.01
C ARG A 36 13.36 67.92 -18.95
N MET A 37 12.67 67.55 -17.87
CA MET A 37 13.25 66.69 -16.84
C MET A 37 13.51 65.28 -17.38
N THR A 38 12.62 64.74 -18.20
CA THR A 38 12.81 63.42 -18.83
C THR A 38 14.00 63.44 -19.80
N LEU A 39 14.10 64.47 -20.64
CA LEU A 39 15.22 64.64 -21.57
C LEU A 39 16.56 64.79 -20.82
N GLY A 40 16.59 65.60 -19.75
CA GLY A 40 17.79 65.77 -18.92
C GLY A 40 18.20 64.47 -18.20
N ARG A 41 17.25 63.67 -17.71
CA ARG A 41 17.55 62.36 -17.13
C ARG A 41 18.15 61.41 -18.17
N ARG A 42 17.62 61.40 -19.39
CA ARG A 42 18.12 60.57 -20.50
C ARG A 42 19.52 61.00 -20.96
N GLN A 43 19.78 62.31 -21.01
CA GLN A 43 21.10 62.86 -21.30
C GLN A 43 22.14 62.45 -20.24
N ASN A 44 21.72 62.31 -18.97
CA ASN A 44 22.54 61.81 -17.87
C ASN A 44 22.57 60.26 -17.77
N GLY A 45 22.16 59.54 -18.81
CA GLY A 45 22.28 58.08 -18.91
C GLY A 45 21.16 57.25 -18.26
N LEU A 46 20.08 57.87 -17.74
CA LEU A 46 18.96 57.13 -17.18
C LEU A 46 18.03 56.60 -18.29
N GLN A 47 17.95 55.26 -18.40
CA GLN A 47 17.10 54.55 -19.36
C GLN A 47 15.59 54.75 -19.13
N SER A 48 14.79 54.45 -20.15
CA SER A 48 13.32 54.47 -20.02
C SER A 48 12.82 53.41 -19.06
N ARG A 49 11.69 53.70 -18.41
CA ARG A 49 11.01 52.71 -17.56
C ARG A 49 10.48 51.53 -18.37
N ARG A 50 10.26 51.71 -19.69
CA ARG A 50 9.94 50.62 -20.63
C ARG A 50 11.14 49.71 -20.89
N ASP A 51 12.33 50.30 -20.96
CA ASP A 51 13.59 49.58 -21.25
C ASP A 51 14.33 49.17 -19.96
N TRP A 52 13.76 49.50 -18.80
CA TRP A 52 14.31 49.19 -17.49
C TRP A 52 14.07 47.71 -17.17
N ILE A 53 15.15 46.93 -17.17
CA ILE A 53 15.13 45.53 -16.73
C ILE A 53 14.95 45.52 -15.20
N PRO A 54 13.87 44.92 -14.66
CA PRO A 54 13.67 44.83 -13.23
C PRO A 54 14.83 44.07 -12.58
N LYS A 55 15.35 44.56 -11.44
CA LYS A 55 16.40 43.87 -10.65
C LYS A 55 16.06 42.42 -10.26
N SER A 56 14.81 41.99 -10.43
CA SER A 56 14.34 40.62 -10.26
C SER A 56 14.63 39.68 -11.44
N ARG A 57 15.04 40.20 -12.61
CA ARG A 57 15.49 39.44 -13.78
C ARG A 57 16.99 39.65 -13.95
N ARG A 58 17.78 38.72 -13.42
CA ARG A 58 19.26 38.74 -13.56
C ARG A 58 19.76 38.14 -14.87
N LEU A 59 18.90 37.42 -15.59
CA LEU A 59 19.19 36.84 -16.90
C LEU A 59 18.45 37.66 -17.97
N SER A 60 19.02 37.72 -19.16
CA SER A 60 18.39 38.24 -20.37
C SER A 60 17.34 37.27 -20.89
N ASP A 61 16.44 37.75 -21.75
CA ASP A 61 15.39 36.90 -22.33
C ASP A 61 15.99 35.74 -23.16
N LEU A 62 17.14 35.96 -23.82
CA LEU A 62 17.86 34.92 -24.57
C LEU A 62 18.44 33.86 -23.63
N GLU A 63 19.10 34.27 -22.54
CA GLU A 63 19.65 33.34 -21.53
C GLU A 63 18.55 32.51 -20.89
N GLU A 64 17.39 33.12 -20.59
CA GLU A 64 16.23 32.38 -20.09
C GLU A 64 15.68 31.40 -21.12
N GLN A 65 15.57 31.80 -22.39
CA GLN A 65 15.09 30.93 -23.47
C GLN A 65 16.00 29.72 -23.70
N ILE A 66 17.32 29.90 -23.62
CA ILE A 66 18.30 28.81 -23.69
C ILE A 66 18.10 27.81 -22.55
N ILE A 67 17.88 28.31 -21.33
CA ILE A 67 17.58 27.44 -20.18
C ILE A 67 16.26 26.68 -20.39
N VAL A 68 15.21 27.33 -20.92
CA VAL A 68 13.93 26.65 -21.24
C VAL A 68 14.15 25.53 -22.26
N GLN A 69 14.83 25.80 -23.38
CA GLN A 69 15.11 24.80 -24.41
C GLN A 69 15.93 23.63 -23.85
N PHE A 70 16.94 23.92 -23.03
CA PHE A 70 17.77 22.88 -22.42
C PHE A 70 17.01 22.01 -21.41
N ILE A 71 16.06 22.59 -20.66
CA ILE A 71 15.17 21.84 -19.76
C ILE A 71 14.26 20.91 -20.56
N LEU A 72 13.66 21.40 -21.66
CA LEU A 72 12.77 20.60 -22.51
C LEU A 72 13.52 19.46 -23.23
N ASP A 73 14.75 19.72 -23.68
CA ASP A 73 15.63 18.69 -24.23
C ASP A 73 15.97 17.61 -23.19
N LEU A 74 16.34 18.00 -21.97
CA LEU A 74 16.58 17.06 -20.87
C LEU A 74 15.34 16.24 -20.49
N ASP A 75 14.17 16.86 -20.47
CA ASP A 75 12.88 16.20 -20.19
C ASP A 75 12.53 15.18 -21.27
N SER A 76 12.71 15.53 -22.56
CA SER A 76 12.49 14.63 -23.69
C SER A 76 13.38 13.38 -23.67
N ARG A 77 14.58 13.48 -23.07
CA ARG A 77 15.51 12.37 -22.87
C ARG A 77 15.27 11.59 -21.58
N GLY A 78 14.22 11.90 -20.82
CA GLY A 78 13.87 11.24 -19.57
C GLY A 78 14.67 11.70 -18.34
N PHE A 79 15.36 12.84 -18.42
CA PHE A 79 16.20 13.39 -17.35
C PHE A 79 15.72 14.77 -16.87
N PRO A 80 14.47 14.95 -16.40
CA PRO A 80 13.97 16.24 -15.96
C PRO A 80 14.83 16.84 -14.83
N PRO A 81 15.35 18.08 -14.99
CA PRO A 81 16.23 18.68 -13.99
C PRO A 81 15.45 19.11 -12.74
N ARG A 82 16.07 18.93 -11.57
CA ARG A 82 15.54 19.49 -10.30
C ARG A 82 15.71 21.00 -10.28
N LEU A 83 14.92 21.70 -9.45
CA LEU A 83 15.02 23.17 -9.27
C LEU A 83 16.45 23.65 -8.97
N ARG A 84 17.23 22.87 -8.23
CA ARG A 84 18.65 23.16 -7.96
C ARG A 84 19.50 23.12 -9.23
N ALA A 85 19.27 22.17 -10.13
CA ALA A 85 20.00 22.09 -11.39
C ALA A 85 19.64 23.28 -12.31
N VAL A 86 18.38 23.73 -12.30
CA VAL A 86 17.94 24.95 -13.01
C VAL A 86 18.62 26.21 -12.45
N GLU A 87 18.79 26.28 -11.13
CA GLU A 87 19.57 27.34 -10.48
C GLU A 87 21.05 27.30 -10.88
N GLU A 88 21.66 26.10 -10.94
CA GLU A 88 23.04 25.90 -11.36
C GLU A 88 23.25 26.28 -12.83
N MET A 89 22.32 25.95 -13.73
CA MET A 89 22.35 26.40 -15.14
C MET A 89 22.39 27.93 -15.24
N ALA A 90 21.52 28.61 -14.48
CA ALA A 90 21.48 30.07 -14.46
C ALA A 90 22.76 30.68 -13.87
N ASN A 91 23.29 30.10 -12.79
CA ASN A 91 24.52 30.57 -12.16
C ASN A 91 25.75 30.34 -13.04
N ARG A 92 25.78 29.28 -13.86
CA ARG A 92 26.85 29.07 -14.85
C ARG A 92 26.87 30.17 -15.91
N LEU A 93 25.71 30.51 -16.48
CA LEU A 93 25.61 31.62 -17.45
C LEU A 93 25.99 32.97 -16.83
N LEU A 94 25.67 33.19 -15.55
CA LEU A 94 26.07 34.41 -14.85
C LEU A 94 27.57 34.44 -14.55
N ALA A 95 28.16 33.32 -14.15
CA ALA A 95 29.59 33.22 -13.88
C ALA A 95 30.44 33.46 -15.14
N ASP A 96 29.96 33.03 -16.30
CA ASP A 96 30.64 33.24 -17.60
C ASP A 96 30.82 34.72 -17.97
N ARG A 97 30.02 35.62 -17.36
CA ARG A 97 30.12 37.07 -17.53
C ARG A 97 30.43 37.83 -16.22
N ASP A 98 31.01 37.16 -15.23
CA ASP A 98 31.38 37.73 -13.92
C ASP A 98 30.21 38.38 -13.15
N ALA A 99 29.00 37.83 -13.30
CA ALA A 99 27.81 38.30 -12.59
C ALA A 99 27.51 37.51 -11.31
N LEU A 100 26.92 38.20 -10.32
CA LEU A 100 26.53 37.59 -9.04
C LEU A 100 25.42 36.53 -9.21
N PRO A 101 25.46 35.42 -8.44
CA PRO A 101 24.51 34.31 -8.55
C PRO A 101 23.07 34.70 -8.25
N VAL A 102 22.12 33.92 -8.78
CA VAL A 102 20.69 34.11 -8.55
C VAL A 102 20.30 33.85 -7.09
N GLY A 103 19.18 34.43 -6.64
CA GLY A 103 18.68 34.23 -5.28
C GLY A 103 17.92 32.91 -5.10
N LYS A 104 17.78 32.44 -3.86
CA LYS A 104 17.15 31.14 -3.48
C LYS A 104 15.76 30.86 -4.05
N ARG A 105 14.98 31.89 -4.40
CA ARG A 105 13.62 31.76 -4.98
C ARG A 105 13.59 31.89 -6.50
N TRP A 106 14.75 32.11 -7.14
CA TRP A 106 14.82 32.42 -8.57
C TRP A 106 14.32 31.25 -9.41
N ALA A 107 14.79 30.01 -9.17
CA ALA A 107 14.37 28.85 -9.95
C ALA A 107 12.86 28.60 -9.87
N HIS A 108 12.25 28.81 -8.70
CA HIS A 108 10.81 28.71 -8.53
C HIS A 108 10.06 29.81 -9.29
N ASN A 109 10.57 31.04 -9.28
CA ASN A 109 9.99 32.15 -10.03
C ASN A 109 10.19 32.02 -11.55
N PHE A 110 11.30 31.42 -11.97
CA PHE A 110 11.60 31.08 -13.36
C PHE A 110 10.59 30.08 -13.91
N VAL A 111 10.36 28.96 -13.23
CA VAL A 111 9.33 27.99 -13.65
C VAL A 111 7.93 28.62 -13.65
N ARG A 112 7.62 29.49 -12.68
CA ARG A 112 6.29 30.14 -12.62
C ARG A 112 6.02 31.12 -13.76
N ARG A 113 7.06 31.73 -14.36
CA ARG A 113 6.90 32.73 -15.43
C ARG A 113 6.94 32.14 -16.84
N HIS A 114 7.42 30.91 -16.99
CA HIS A 114 7.48 30.19 -18.26
C HIS A 114 6.36 29.14 -18.30
N HIS A 115 5.33 29.39 -19.10
CA HIS A 115 4.12 28.54 -19.15
C HIS A 115 4.39 27.14 -19.71
N ASP A 116 5.51 26.97 -20.43
CA ASP A 116 5.99 25.69 -20.97
C ASP A 116 6.58 24.78 -19.89
N LEU A 117 6.84 25.29 -18.68
CA LEU A 117 7.48 24.55 -17.59
C LEU A 117 6.55 24.35 -16.39
N LYS A 118 6.56 23.16 -15.79
CA LYS A 118 5.83 22.85 -14.55
C LYS A 118 6.66 21.97 -13.62
N THR A 119 6.54 22.18 -12.32
CA THR A 119 7.10 21.27 -11.31
C THR A 119 6.14 20.10 -11.05
N ARG A 120 6.67 18.88 -11.11
CA ARG A 120 5.94 17.63 -10.79
C ARG A 120 6.78 16.76 -9.85
N PHE A 121 6.12 15.91 -9.09
CA PHE A 121 6.81 14.87 -8.32
C PHE A 121 7.25 13.76 -9.27
N PHE A 122 8.55 13.47 -9.33
CA PHE A 122 9.06 12.32 -10.06
C PHE A 122 8.77 11.03 -9.27
N ARG A 123 8.40 9.96 -9.96
CA ARG A 123 8.45 8.60 -9.40
C ARG A 123 9.88 8.09 -9.56
N LYS A 124 10.40 7.35 -8.59
CA LYS A 124 11.69 6.67 -8.76
C LYS A 124 11.52 5.67 -9.90
N TYR A 125 12.26 5.87 -10.99
CA TYR A 125 12.23 5.05 -12.19
C TYR A 125 13.59 4.36 -12.31
N ASP A 126 13.60 3.04 -12.47
CA ASP A 126 14.84 2.29 -12.59
C ASP A 126 15.43 2.51 -13.99
N TYR A 127 16.71 2.86 -14.08
CA TYR A 127 17.42 3.10 -15.33
C TYR A 127 17.48 1.84 -16.22
N GLN A 128 17.50 0.64 -15.63
CA GLN A 128 17.45 -0.61 -16.39
C GLN A 128 16.08 -0.81 -17.03
N ARG A 129 14.99 -0.41 -16.36
CA ARG A 129 13.63 -0.48 -16.93
C ARG A 129 13.46 0.43 -18.14
N ALA A 130 14.05 1.64 -18.11
CA ALA A 130 13.98 2.58 -19.24
C ALA A 130 14.66 2.07 -20.52
N LYS A 131 15.67 1.19 -20.42
CA LYS A 131 16.31 0.55 -21.59
C LYS A 131 15.53 -0.66 -22.11
N CYS A 132 14.80 -1.35 -21.23
CA CYS A 132 14.02 -2.54 -21.58
C CYS A 132 12.63 -2.21 -22.15
N GLU A 133 12.21 -0.96 -22.07
CA GLU A 133 10.99 -0.42 -22.67
C GLU A 133 11.14 -0.07 -24.16
N ASP A 134 12.11 -0.67 -24.85
CA ASP A 134 12.20 -0.56 -26.32
C ASP A 134 10.93 -1.18 -26.95
N PRO A 135 10.10 -0.38 -27.66
CA PRO A 135 8.90 -0.88 -28.32
C PRO A 135 9.18 -2.06 -29.25
N THR A 136 10.38 -2.13 -29.83
CA THR A 136 10.81 -3.23 -30.72
C THR A 136 10.92 -4.54 -29.95
N VAL A 137 11.58 -4.53 -28.80
CA VAL A 137 11.74 -5.72 -27.94
C VAL A 137 10.38 -6.22 -27.46
N ILE A 138 9.49 -5.32 -27.04
CA ILE A 138 8.13 -5.66 -26.63
C ILE A 138 7.36 -6.29 -27.80
N ARG A 139 7.36 -5.66 -28.98
CA ARG A 139 6.67 -6.17 -30.17
C ARG A 139 7.19 -7.52 -30.64
N ASP A 140 8.50 -7.72 -30.62
CA ASP A 140 9.13 -8.99 -31.02
C ASP A 140 8.76 -10.12 -30.04
N TRP A 141 8.68 -9.81 -28.75
CA TRP A 141 8.19 -10.75 -27.75
C TRP A 141 6.73 -11.15 -27.97
N PHE A 142 5.84 -10.20 -28.23
CA PHE A 142 4.45 -10.52 -28.58
C PHE A 142 4.36 -11.39 -29.85
N ARG A 143 5.23 -11.15 -30.84
CA ARG A 143 5.33 -11.98 -32.03
C ARG A 143 5.78 -13.41 -31.69
N LEU A 144 6.73 -13.56 -30.77
CA LEU A 144 7.14 -14.87 -30.26
C LEU A 144 5.98 -15.60 -29.55
N VAL A 145 5.23 -14.91 -28.69
CA VAL A 145 4.04 -15.48 -28.02
C VAL A 145 3.03 -15.98 -29.05
N ALA A 146 2.69 -15.16 -30.05
CA ALA A 146 1.77 -15.54 -31.12
C ALA A 146 2.26 -16.77 -31.91
N ASN A 147 3.55 -16.81 -32.24
CA ASN A 147 4.16 -17.93 -32.96
C ASN A 147 4.14 -19.23 -32.14
N VAL A 148 4.40 -19.17 -30.84
CA VAL A 148 4.34 -20.35 -29.94
C VAL A 148 2.92 -20.87 -29.82
N ILE A 149 1.94 -19.98 -29.62
CA ILE A 149 0.51 -20.35 -29.58
C ILE A 149 0.11 -21.07 -30.87
N ALA A 150 0.49 -20.52 -32.03
CA ALA A 150 0.18 -21.11 -33.33
C ALA A 150 0.89 -22.45 -33.57
N LYS A 151 2.19 -22.55 -33.23
CA LYS A 151 3.02 -23.74 -33.46
C LYS A 151 2.49 -24.96 -32.69
N TYR A 152 2.06 -24.78 -31.45
CA TYR A 152 1.64 -25.86 -30.56
C TYR A 152 0.11 -25.99 -30.43
N GLY A 153 -0.66 -25.14 -31.12
CA GLY A 153 -2.12 -25.16 -31.08
C GLY A 153 -2.68 -24.87 -29.68
N ILE A 154 -2.07 -23.93 -28.97
CA ILE A 154 -2.40 -23.63 -27.56
C ILE A 154 -3.71 -22.85 -27.52
N ARG A 155 -4.66 -23.33 -26.71
CA ARG A 155 -5.95 -22.65 -26.52
C ARG A 155 -5.84 -21.58 -25.43
N SER A 156 -6.74 -20.60 -25.44
CA SER A 156 -6.74 -19.53 -24.43
C SER A 156 -6.91 -20.05 -23.00
N ASP A 157 -7.68 -21.13 -22.82
CA ASP A 157 -7.85 -21.79 -21.52
C ASP A 157 -6.57 -22.48 -21.00
N ASP A 158 -5.59 -22.73 -21.87
CA ASP A 158 -4.30 -23.35 -21.57
C ASP A 158 -3.13 -22.34 -21.53
N ILE A 159 -3.42 -21.03 -21.59
CA ILE A 159 -2.41 -19.98 -21.40
C ILE A 159 -2.46 -19.52 -19.94
N TYR A 160 -1.33 -19.69 -19.26
CA TYR A 160 -1.15 -19.38 -17.85
C TYR A 160 -0.09 -18.32 -17.66
N ASN A 161 -0.29 -17.52 -16.61
CA ASN A 161 0.67 -16.59 -16.08
C ASN A 161 0.84 -16.85 -14.59
N PHE A 162 2.07 -16.86 -14.10
CA PHE A 162 2.34 -16.94 -12.66
C PHE A 162 3.35 -15.89 -12.22
N ASP A 163 3.29 -15.55 -10.94
CA ASP A 163 4.18 -14.58 -10.32
C ASP A 163 4.17 -14.72 -8.79
N GLU A 164 5.19 -14.17 -8.15
CA GLU A 164 5.30 -14.11 -6.69
C GLU A 164 4.98 -12.74 -6.11
N THR A 165 4.26 -12.74 -4.99
CA THR A 165 4.06 -11.52 -4.21
C THR A 165 4.34 -11.75 -2.73
N GLY A 166 5.12 -10.84 -2.15
CA GLY A 166 5.34 -10.77 -0.71
C GLY A 166 4.27 -9.98 0.03
N PHE A 167 3.89 -10.48 1.21
CA PHE A 167 3.05 -9.81 2.19
C PHE A 167 3.79 -9.64 3.50
N LEU A 168 3.87 -8.40 3.96
CA LEU A 168 4.21 -8.09 5.34
C LEU A 168 2.96 -8.29 6.20
N MET A 169 2.97 -9.28 7.09
CA MET A 169 1.77 -9.68 7.82
C MET A 169 1.12 -8.51 8.60
N GLY A 170 1.93 -7.60 9.16
CA GLY A 170 1.48 -6.45 9.96
C GLY A 170 1.47 -5.09 9.25
N MET A 171 1.55 -5.01 7.92
CA MET A 171 1.58 -3.69 7.24
C MET A 171 0.22 -3.30 6.68
N ILE A 172 -0.30 -2.14 7.11
CA ILE A 172 -1.48 -1.51 6.52
C ILE A 172 -1.03 -0.64 5.34
N ALA A 173 -1.70 -0.75 4.19
CA ALA A 173 -1.48 0.13 3.05
C ALA A 173 -1.93 1.56 3.37
N SER A 174 -1.23 2.57 2.83
CA SER A 174 -1.68 3.96 3.00
C SER A 174 -3.01 4.20 2.27
N GLY A 175 -4.04 4.64 2.99
CA GLY A 175 -5.37 4.91 2.47
C GLY A 175 -5.86 6.33 2.74
N MET A 176 -6.87 6.78 2.00
CA MET A 176 -7.63 7.97 2.36
C MET A 176 -8.46 7.67 3.61
N VAL A 177 -8.36 8.52 4.63
CA VAL A 177 -9.10 8.38 5.87
C VAL A 177 -9.95 9.62 6.13
N VAL A 178 -11.14 9.42 6.65
CA VAL A 178 -11.97 10.51 7.16
C VAL A 178 -11.49 10.82 8.58
N THR A 179 -11.12 12.08 8.83
CA THR A 179 -10.64 12.55 10.13
C THR A 179 -11.35 13.85 10.49
N GLY A 180 -11.39 14.19 11.78
CA GLY A 180 -11.93 15.48 12.23
C GLY A 180 -11.24 16.65 11.53
N SER A 181 -12.02 17.64 11.11
CA SER A 181 -11.56 18.83 10.37
C SER A 181 -10.48 19.63 11.09
N GLU A 182 -10.50 19.61 12.42
CA GLU A 182 -9.52 20.28 13.29
C GLU A 182 -8.15 19.58 13.32
N ARG A 183 -8.04 18.34 12.84
CA ARG A 183 -6.78 17.60 12.87
C ARG A 183 -5.83 18.15 11.80
N ARG A 184 -4.80 18.87 12.25
CA ARG A 184 -3.70 19.35 11.39
C ARG A 184 -2.69 18.22 11.14
N GLY A 185 -2.42 17.95 9.86
CA GLY A 185 -1.45 16.95 9.40
C GLY A 185 -2.08 15.61 8.99
N ARG A 186 -1.28 14.73 8.37
CA ARG A 186 -1.74 13.39 7.95
C ARG A 186 -2.00 12.53 9.18
N PRO A 187 -3.22 11.95 9.35
CA PRO A 187 -3.51 11.04 10.44
C PRO A 187 -2.55 9.85 10.44
N LYS A 188 -2.07 9.45 11.62
CA LYS A 188 -1.25 8.24 11.79
C LYS A 188 -2.17 7.08 12.18
N SER A 189 -2.08 5.96 11.46
CA SER A 189 -2.74 4.70 11.83
C SER A 189 -1.77 3.82 12.63
N VAL A 190 -2.27 3.13 13.66
CA VAL A 190 -1.49 2.17 14.46
C VAL A 190 -1.24 0.93 13.61
N GLN A 191 0.01 0.50 13.50
CA GLN A 191 0.40 -0.70 12.74
C GLN A 191 0.78 -1.85 13.68
N PRO A 192 0.41 -3.10 13.38
CA PRO A 192 0.88 -4.28 14.09
C PRO A 192 2.39 -4.41 14.01
N GLY A 193 3.03 -4.80 15.12
CA GLY A 193 4.50 -4.82 15.21
C GLY A 193 5.21 -5.93 14.42
N ASN A 194 4.48 -6.92 13.89
CA ASN A 194 5.08 -8.05 13.19
C ASN A 194 5.45 -7.68 11.74
N ARG A 195 6.72 -7.88 11.38
CA ARG A 195 7.30 -7.63 10.05
C ARG A 195 7.73 -8.90 9.33
N GLU A 196 7.29 -10.06 9.81
CA GLU A 196 7.54 -11.32 9.09
C GLU A 196 6.83 -11.32 7.73
N TRP A 197 7.55 -11.81 6.73
CA TRP A 197 7.10 -11.92 5.35
C TRP A 197 6.47 -13.29 5.09
N ILE A 198 5.40 -13.28 4.30
CA ILE A 198 4.87 -14.47 3.64
C ILE A 198 4.90 -14.20 2.15
N THR A 199 5.46 -15.14 1.39
CA THR A 199 5.45 -15.09 -0.07
C THR A 199 4.30 -15.94 -0.56
N VAL A 200 3.55 -15.45 -1.54
CA VAL A 200 2.50 -16.21 -2.21
C VAL A 200 2.83 -16.29 -3.68
N ILE A 201 2.92 -17.51 -4.20
CA ILE A 201 2.99 -17.76 -5.63
C ILE A 201 1.57 -18.00 -6.12
N GLN A 202 1.16 -17.23 -7.13
CA GLN A 202 -0.15 -17.32 -7.74
C GLN A 202 -0.01 -17.61 -9.22
N ALA A 203 -0.87 -18.48 -9.76
CA ALA A 203 -1.03 -18.64 -11.20
C ALA A 203 -2.49 -18.43 -11.62
N ILE A 204 -2.69 -17.82 -12.79
CA ILE A 204 -3.99 -17.53 -13.38
C ILE A 204 -3.97 -17.88 -14.87
N ASN A 205 -5.12 -18.25 -15.43
CA ASN A 205 -5.25 -18.51 -16.86
C ASN A 205 -5.97 -17.36 -17.58
N ALA A 206 -5.78 -17.30 -18.89
CA ALA A 206 -6.35 -16.26 -19.74
C ALA A 206 -7.89 -16.22 -19.74
N GLU A 207 -8.55 -17.34 -19.43
CA GLU A 207 -10.01 -17.45 -19.35
C GLU A 207 -10.61 -17.08 -18.00
N GLY A 208 -9.81 -16.62 -17.05
CA GLY A 208 -10.33 -16.13 -15.77
C GLY A 208 -10.36 -17.14 -14.63
N TRP A 209 -9.61 -18.23 -14.75
CA TRP A 209 -9.45 -19.22 -13.70
C TRP A 209 -8.13 -19.02 -12.94
N ALA A 210 -8.12 -19.37 -11.66
CA ALA A 210 -6.95 -19.27 -10.80
C ALA A 210 -6.55 -20.66 -10.30
N VAL A 211 -5.25 -20.95 -10.38
CA VAL A 211 -4.63 -22.10 -9.71
C VAL A 211 -4.65 -21.85 -8.20
N GLN A 212 -4.76 -22.91 -7.42
CA GLN A 212 -4.66 -22.84 -5.96
C GLN A 212 -3.38 -22.08 -5.55
N PRO A 213 -3.47 -21.12 -4.63
CA PRO A 213 -2.30 -20.40 -4.13
C PRO A 213 -1.30 -21.33 -3.45
N PHE A 214 -0.03 -21.01 -3.67
CA PHE A 214 1.08 -21.68 -3.03
C PHE A 214 1.75 -20.70 -2.06
N ILE A 215 1.60 -20.94 -0.76
CA ILE A 215 1.97 -20.00 0.29
C ILE A 215 3.26 -20.43 0.96
N ILE A 216 4.28 -19.58 0.94
CA ILE A 216 5.60 -19.84 1.53
C ILE A 216 5.73 -18.99 2.79
N GLY A 217 5.81 -19.66 3.94
CA GLY A 217 6.03 -19.03 5.24
C GLY A 217 7.44 -19.27 5.75
N ALA A 218 8.05 -18.27 6.39
CA ALA A 218 9.31 -18.49 7.09
C ALA A 218 9.11 -19.48 8.26
N GLY A 219 9.95 -20.50 8.35
CA GLY A 219 9.87 -21.53 9.38
C GLY A 219 10.62 -22.81 9.03
N GLN A 220 10.92 -23.61 10.05
CA GLN A 220 11.54 -24.94 9.87
C GLN A 220 10.52 -26.08 9.93
N TYR A 221 9.34 -25.82 10.50
CA TYR A 221 8.32 -26.85 10.74
C TYR A 221 6.94 -26.34 10.35
N HIS A 222 6.17 -27.24 9.78
CA HIS A 222 4.72 -27.14 9.70
C HIS A 222 4.12 -27.31 11.09
N LEU A 223 3.30 -26.35 11.52
CA LEU A 223 2.66 -26.38 12.84
C LEU A 223 1.17 -26.72 12.70
N ALA A 224 0.67 -27.60 13.57
CA ALA A 224 -0.72 -28.08 13.53
C ALA A 224 -1.75 -26.95 13.55
N ASN A 225 -1.49 -25.87 14.29
CA ASN A 225 -2.38 -24.72 14.38
C ASN A 225 -2.49 -23.90 13.08
N TRP A 226 -1.67 -24.18 12.05
CA TRP A 226 -1.84 -23.61 10.71
C TRP A 226 -2.92 -24.32 9.89
N TYR A 227 -3.29 -25.55 10.28
CA TYR A 227 -4.18 -26.44 9.53
C TYR A 227 -5.49 -26.71 10.26
N GLN A 228 -5.43 -26.89 11.59
CA GLN A 228 -6.56 -27.32 12.42
C GLN A 228 -7.74 -26.33 12.46
N ASP A 229 -7.45 -25.03 12.63
CA ASP A 229 -8.45 -23.95 12.73
C ASP A 229 -8.40 -23.00 11.52
N SER A 230 -7.89 -23.51 10.39
CA SER A 230 -7.72 -22.73 9.17
C SER A 230 -8.93 -22.87 8.26
N ASN A 231 -9.45 -21.74 7.80
CA ASN A 231 -10.51 -21.67 6.79
C ASN A 231 -9.99 -21.83 5.36
N LEU A 232 -8.70 -22.14 5.19
CA LEU A 232 -8.13 -22.41 3.88
C LEU A 232 -8.73 -23.68 3.26
N PRO A 233 -8.97 -23.68 1.93
CA PRO A 233 -9.35 -24.86 1.19
C PRO A 233 -8.27 -25.97 1.27
N GLY A 234 -8.71 -27.22 1.26
CA GLY A 234 -7.83 -28.39 1.45
C GLY A 234 -6.74 -28.55 0.39
N ASP A 235 -7.00 -28.08 -0.83
CA ASP A 235 -6.13 -28.20 -2.00
C ASP A 235 -5.05 -27.10 -2.09
N TRP A 236 -5.07 -26.11 -1.18
CA TRP A 236 -4.03 -25.08 -1.09
C TRP A 236 -2.74 -25.67 -0.52
N ALA A 237 -1.60 -25.20 -1.02
CA ALA A 237 -0.29 -25.65 -0.58
C ALA A 237 0.38 -24.63 0.34
N ILE A 238 0.96 -25.10 1.43
CA ILE A 238 1.82 -24.32 2.31
C ILE A 238 3.22 -24.93 2.27
N ALA A 239 4.21 -24.10 2.01
CA ALA A 239 5.62 -24.45 2.06
C ALA A 239 6.31 -23.69 3.20
N THR A 240 7.37 -24.27 3.75
CA THR A 240 8.22 -23.61 4.73
C THR A 240 9.63 -23.43 4.19
N SER A 241 10.18 -22.22 4.28
CA SER A 241 11.58 -21.93 3.99
C SER A 241 12.24 -21.17 5.16
N GLN A 242 13.57 -21.14 5.23
CA GLN A 242 14.24 -20.51 6.38
C GLN A 242 13.96 -19.01 6.49
N ASN A 243 13.84 -18.34 5.34
CA ASN A 243 13.73 -16.89 5.21
C ASN A 243 12.38 -16.43 4.64
N GLY A 244 11.48 -17.36 4.26
CA GLY A 244 10.18 -17.06 3.65
C GLY A 244 10.24 -16.75 2.15
N TRP A 245 11.41 -16.91 1.52
CA TRP A 245 11.62 -16.71 0.08
C TRP A 245 11.58 -18.03 -0.68
N THR A 246 11.35 -17.93 -1.99
CA THR A 246 11.45 -19.02 -2.95
C THR A 246 12.92 -19.32 -3.24
N ASP A 247 13.25 -20.59 -3.41
CA ASP A 247 14.51 -21.09 -3.96
C ASP A 247 14.20 -22.08 -5.10
N ASN A 248 15.23 -22.65 -5.74
CA ASN A 248 15.05 -23.55 -6.87
C ASN A 248 14.25 -24.81 -6.49
N GLU A 249 14.39 -25.31 -5.27
CA GLU A 249 13.69 -26.50 -4.78
C GLU A 249 12.20 -26.19 -4.59
N ILE A 250 11.87 -25.07 -3.96
CA ILE A 250 10.49 -24.61 -3.77
C ILE A 250 9.84 -24.25 -5.10
N GLY A 251 10.57 -23.61 -6.01
CA GLY A 251 10.10 -23.31 -7.36
C GLY A 251 9.75 -24.59 -8.14
N PHE A 252 10.55 -25.64 -7.99
CA PHE A 252 10.26 -26.95 -8.57
C PHE A 252 9.05 -27.64 -7.94
N GLU A 253 8.90 -27.58 -6.61
CA GLU A 253 7.70 -28.10 -5.94
C GLU A 253 6.43 -27.32 -6.31
N TRP A 254 6.55 -26.01 -6.53
CA TRP A 254 5.46 -25.20 -7.08
C TRP A 254 5.09 -25.64 -8.50
N LEU A 255 6.06 -25.97 -9.36
CA LEU A 255 5.77 -26.46 -10.72
C LEU A 255 4.98 -27.77 -10.69
N LYS A 256 5.34 -28.70 -9.79
CA LYS A 256 4.56 -29.94 -9.57
C LYS A 256 3.15 -29.64 -9.08
N HIS A 257 3.00 -28.64 -8.19
CA HIS A 257 1.69 -28.19 -7.74
C HIS A 257 0.86 -27.61 -8.90
N PHE A 258 1.47 -26.75 -9.73
CA PHE A 258 0.84 -26.20 -10.93
C PHE A 258 0.39 -27.31 -11.89
N ASP A 259 1.25 -28.28 -12.19
CA ASP A 259 0.90 -29.39 -13.07
C ASP A 259 -0.26 -30.23 -12.50
N ARG A 260 -0.20 -30.57 -11.22
CA ARG A 260 -1.28 -31.30 -10.53
C ARG A 260 -2.62 -30.58 -10.60
N CYS A 261 -2.62 -29.25 -10.48
CA CYS A 261 -3.83 -28.44 -10.51
C CYS A 261 -4.37 -28.20 -11.92
N THR A 262 -3.51 -28.21 -12.95
CA THR A 262 -3.90 -27.86 -14.33
C THR A 262 -4.07 -29.05 -15.26
N SER A 263 -3.38 -30.17 -15.02
CA SER A 263 -3.36 -31.36 -15.89
C SER A 263 -4.76 -31.91 -16.21
N LYS A 264 -5.62 -32.03 -15.20
CA LYS A 264 -7.01 -32.51 -15.38
C LYS A 264 -7.94 -31.52 -16.06
N ARG A 265 -7.53 -30.26 -16.16
CA ARG A 265 -8.32 -29.16 -16.73
C ARG A 265 -7.88 -28.77 -18.13
N SER A 266 -6.64 -29.11 -18.48
CA SER A 266 -6.05 -28.85 -19.79
C SER A 266 -6.93 -29.48 -20.87
N VAL A 267 -7.37 -28.67 -21.82
CA VAL A 267 -8.18 -29.15 -22.95
C VAL A 267 -7.27 -29.46 -24.13
N GLY A 268 -6.25 -28.62 -24.35
CA GLY A 268 -5.21 -28.81 -25.33
C GLY A 268 -4.12 -29.77 -24.88
N ARG A 269 -3.27 -30.14 -25.85
CA ARG A 269 -2.10 -31.01 -25.65
C ARG A 269 -0.95 -30.32 -24.90
N TYR A 270 -0.85 -29.00 -25.03
CA TYR A 270 0.23 -28.20 -24.46
C TYR A 270 -0.34 -27.04 -23.64
N ARG A 271 0.31 -26.73 -22.52
CA ARG A 271 0.02 -25.55 -21.69
C ARG A 271 1.14 -24.53 -21.86
N LEU A 272 0.79 -23.27 -22.08
CA LEU A 272 1.77 -22.17 -22.11
C LEU A 272 1.87 -21.55 -20.72
N LEU A 273 3.06 -21.48 -20.16
CA LEU A 273 3.37 -20.82 -18.91
C LEU A 273 4.24 -19.59 -19.16
N ILE A 274 3.66 -18.40 -19.03
CA ILE A 274 4.35 -17.12 -19.16
C ILE A 274 4.87 -16.70 -17.79
N LEU A 275 6.16 -16.44 -17.70
CA LEU A 275 6.88 -16.20 -16.44
C LEU A 275 7.98 -15.14 -16.58
N ASP A 276 8.50 -14.65 -15.46
CA ASP A 276 9.64 -13.75 -15.45
C ASP A 276 10.96 -14.53 -15.55
N GLY A 277 12.00 -13.89 -16.09
CA GLY A 277 13.32 -14.52 -16.27
C GLY A 277 14.12 -14.66 -14.96
N HIS A 278 13.47 -14.87 -13.82
CA HIS A 278 14.15 -15.03 -12.54
C HIS A 278 14.93 -16.35 -12.49
N GLU A 279 16.12 -16.33 -11.88
CA GLU A 279 17.08 -17.45 -11.89
C GLU A 279 16.51 -18.76 -11.32
N SER A 280 15.53 -18.67 -10.40
CA SER A 280 14.83 -19.83 -9.82
C SER A 280 13.96 -20.62 -10.80
N HIS A 281 13.65 -20.05 -11.97
CA HIS A 281 12.78 -20.67 -12.99
C HIS A 281 13.58 -21.39 -14.09
N HIS A 282 14.90 -21.43 -13.97
CA HIS A 282 15.82 -21.94 -14.99
C HIS A 282 16.67 -23.13 -14.52
N SER A 283 16.20 -23.88 -13.50
CA SER A 283 16.88 -25.12 -13.12
C SER A 283 16.67 -26.21 -14.17
N VAL A 284 17.67 -27.07 -14.37
CA VAL A 284 17.60 -28.18 -15.33
C VAL A 284 16.43 -29.11 -15.04
N ASP A 285 16.14 -29.36 -13.76
CA ASP A 285 15.03 -30.21 -13.34
C ASP A 285 13.67 -29.56 -13.64
N PHE A 286 13.57 -28.24 -13.51
CA PHE A 286 12.36 -27.48 -13.86
C PHE A 286 12.07 -27.57 -15.36
N GLU A 287 13.08 -27.36 -16.20
CA GLU A 287 12.94 -27.43 -17.66
C GLU A 287 12.59 -28.85 -18.13
N ARG A 288 13.28 -29.87 -17.61
CA ARG A 288 12.99 -31.28 -17.94
C ARG A 288 11.56 -31.66 -17.57
N TYR A 289 11.11 -31.28 -16.39
CA TYR A 289 9.74 -31.57 -15.96
C TYR A 289 8.70 -30.84 -16.83
N CYS A 290 8.98 -29.61 -17.25
CA CYS A 290 8.11 -28.91 -18.20
C CYS A 290 8.00 -29.68 -19.53
N GLU A 291 9.12 -30.14 -20.08
CA GLU A 291 9.14 -30.93 -21.31
C GLU A 291 8.35 -32.24 -21.19
N GLU A 292 8.63 -33.02 -20.13
CA GLU A 292 7.95 -34.30 -19.86
C GLU A 292 6.43 -34.15 -19.69
N ASN A 293 5.97 -33.01 -19.14
CA ASN A 293 4.56 -32.74 -18.87
C ASN A 293 3.91 -31.78 -19.88
N GLN A 294 4.55 -31.55 -21.03
CA GLN A 294 4.02 -30.75 -22.14
C GLN A 294 3.65 -29.31 -21.73
N ILE A 295 4.45 -28.73 -20.84
CA ILE A 295 4.38 -27.34 -20.41
C ILE A 295 5.45 -26.57 -21.18
N ILE A 296 5.04 -25.54 -21.91
CA ILE A 296 5.92 -24.66 -22.66
C ILE A 296 6.12 -23.41 -21.82
N THR A 297 7.35 -23.11 -21.44
CA THR A 297 7.69 -21.89 -20.72
C THR A 297 8.07 -20.78 -21.70
N LEU A 298 7.63 -19.56 -21.41
CA LEU A 298 7.99 -18.38 -22.19
C LEU A 298 8.30 -17.23 -21.24
N CYS A 299 9.56 -16.81 -21.24
CA CYS A 299 10.03 -15.72 -20.39
C CYS A 299 9.68 -14.37 -20.99
N MET A 300 9.23 -13.44 -20.15
CA MET A 300 9.09 -12.04 -20.54
C MET A 300 10.47 -11.39 -20.74
N PRO A 301 10.55 -10.30 -21.54
CA PRO A 301 11.77 -9.50 -21.63
C PRO A 301 12.23 -9.05 -20.23
N PRO A 302 13.54 -8.97 -19.96
CA PRO A 302 14.03 -8.50 -18.68
C PRO A 302 13.44 -7.14 -18.30
N HIS A 303 13.15 -6.95 -17.01
CA HIS A 303 12.65 -5.68 -16.46
C HIS A 303 11.33 -5.16 -17.07
N SER A 304 10.49 -6.05 -17.62
CA SER A 304 9.21 -5.67 -18.26
C SER A 304 7.94 -6.12 -17.50
N SER A 305 8.08 -6.73 -16.32
CA SER A 305 6.94 -7.28 -15.55
C SER A 305 5.85 -6.24 -15.28
N HIS A 306 6.21 -4.98 -14.99
CA HIS A 306 5.24 -3.90 -14.76
C HIS A 306 4.37 -3.54 -15.99
N LEU A 307 4.69 -4.09 -17.16
CA LEU A 307 3.95 -3.92 -18.41
C LEU A 307 3.30 -5.22 -18.89
N LEU A 308 4.03 -6.34 -18.77
CA LEU A 308 3.70 -7.60 -19.44
C LEU A 308 3.26 -8.73 -18.51
N GLN A 309 3.34 -8.56 -17.19
CA GLN A 309 2.97 -9.57 -16.19
C GLN A 309 1.53 -9.32 -15.71
N PRO A 310 0.51 -10.09 -16.17
CA PRO A 310 -0.88 -9.91 -15.75
C PRO A 310 -1.07 -9.73 -14.24
N LEU A 311 -0.42 -10.57 -13.44
CA LEU A 311 -0.55 -10.53 -11.98
C LEU A 311 -0.08 -9.19 -11.38
N ASP A 312 1.04 -8.64 -11.86
CA ASP A 312 1.55 -7.34 -11.44
C ASP A 312 0.73 -6.15 -11.96
N VAL A 313 0.35 -6.20 -13.25
CA VAL A 313 -0.35 -5.10 -13.92
C VAL A 313 -1.75 -4.87 -13.34
N GLY A 314 -2.44 -5.96 -12.95
CA GLY A 314 -3.82 -5.89 -12.47
C GLY A 314 -4.00 -6.44 -11.06
N TYR A 315 -3.84 -7.75 -10.91
CA TYR A 315 -4.42 -8.50 -9.79
C TYR A 315 -3.78 -8.22 -8.42
N PHE A 316 -2.45 -8.24 -8.31
CA PHE A 316 -1.76 -8.11 -7.02
C PHE A 316 -2.03 -6.77 -6.34
N SER A 317 -2.26 -5.71 -7.11
CA SER A 317 -2.65 -4.42 -6.56
C SER A 317 -4.00 -4.48 -5.83
N LEU A 318 -4.98 -5.19 -6.40
CA LEU A 318 -6.31 -5.40 -5.82
C LEU A 318 -6.22 -6.29 -4.59
N LEU A 319 -5.49 -7.41 -4.68
CA LEU A 319 -5.30 -8.34 -3.58
C LEU A 319 -4.64 -7.67 -2.37
N LYS A 320 -3.54 -6.92 -2.58
CA LYS A 320 -2.86 -6.18 -1.52
C LYS A 320 -3.77 -5.13 -0.86
N LYS A 321 -4.61 -4.45 -1.65
CA LYS A 321 -5.59 -3.50 -1.12
C LYS A 321 -6.67 -4.20 -0.29
N ALA A 322 -7.20 -5.33 -0.75
CA ALA A 322 -8.18 -6.10 -0.01
C ALA A 322 -7.59 -6.64 1.29
N TYR A 323 -6.40 -7.23 1.24
CA TYR A 323 -5.67 -7.69 2.42
C TYR A 323 -5.42 -6.56 3.42
N GLY A 324 -5.03 -5.37 2.95
CA GLY A 324 -4.89 -4.18 3.80
C GLY A 324 -6.15 -3.85 4.61
N ARG A 325 -7.34 -4.01 4.02
CA ARG A 325 -8.63 -3.81 4.73
C ARG A 325 -8.87 -4.86 5.80
N GLU A 326 -8.49 -6.11 5.56
CA GLU A 326 -8.58 -7.17 6.57
C GLU A 326 -7.68 -6.86 7.77
N ILE A 327 -6.45 -6.39 7.52
CA ILE A 327 -5.54 -6.00 8.59
C ILE A 327 -6.05 -4.76 9.36
N GLU A 328 -6.64 -3.78 8.68
CA GLU A 328 -7.32 -2.66 9.33
C GLU A 328 -8.46 -3.13 10.24
N HIS A 329 -9.26 -4.11 9.80
CA HIS A 329 -10.33 -4.69 10.60
C HIS A 329 -9.78 -5.37 11.87
N LEU A 330 -8.72 -6.20 11.74
CA LEU A 330 -8.09 -6.85 12.89
C LEU A 330 -7.61 -5.82 13.94
N ILE A 331 -7.05 -4.70 13.50
CA ILE A 331 -6.56 -3.64 14.41
C ILE A 331 -7.70 -2.92 15.11
N ARG A 332 -8.82 -2.67 14.41
CA ARG A 332 -10.04 -2.14 15.03
C ARG A 332 -10.55 -3.06 16.12
N CYS A 333 -10.37 -4.36 15.95
CA CYS A 333 -10.66 -5.38 16.96
C CYS A 333 -9.56 -5.53 18.04
N SER A 334 -8.65 -4.55 18.18
CA SER A 334 -7.53 -4.55 19.13
C SER A 334 -6.52 -5.71 18.96
N ILE A 335 -6.44 -6.31 17.77
CA ILE A 335 -5.41 -7.30 17.43
C ILE A 335 -4.18 -6.56 16.90
N THR A 336 -3.19 -6.38 17.78
CA THR A 336 -1.97 -5.61 17.51
C THR A 336 -0.78 -6.45 17.05
N HIS A 337 -0.94 -7.77 16.99
CA HIS A 337 0.09 -8.70 16.52
C HIS A 337 -0.52 -9.75 15.58
N VAL A 338 -0.18 -9.68 14.30
CA VAL A 338 -0.63 -10.62 13.27
C VAL A 338 0.41 -11.70 13.12
N SER A 339 0.09 -12.95 13.45
CA SER A 339 0.92 -14.12 13.14
C SER A 339 0.34 -14.92 11.97
N LYS A 340 0.95 -16.04 11.58
CA LYS A 340 0.45 -16.88 10.47
C LYS A 340 -1.01 -17.33 10.68
N THR A 341 -1.43 -17.54 11.93
CA THR A 341 -2.82 -17.92 12.26
C THR A 341 -3.83 -16.81 12.01
N GLU A 342 -3.40 -15.54 12.03
CA GLU A 342 -4.23 -14.40 11.65
C GLU A 342 -4.08 -14.06 10.17
N PHE A 343 -2.89 -14.29 9.60
CA PHE A 343 -2.63 -14.08 8.18
C PHE A 343 -3.48 -14.97 7.29
N PHE A 344 -3.50 -16.29 7.49
CA PHE A 344 -4.17 -17.20 6.55
C PHE A 344 -5.67 -16.86 6.35
N PRO A 345 -6.46 -16.60 7.42
CA PRO A 345 -7.85 -16.20 7.25
C PRO A 345 -8.03 -14.84 6.58
N ALA A 346 -7.19 -13.84 6.92
CA ALA A 346 -7.24 -12.51 6.32
C ALA A 346 -6.86 -12.58 4.83
N PHE A 347 -5.82 -13.34 4.49
CA PHE A 347 -5.42 -13.59 3.12
C PHE A 347 -6.53 -14.31 2.34
N TYR A 348 -7.16 -15.32 2.93
CA TYR A 348 -8.26 -16.04 2.29
C TYR A 348 -9.47 -15.14 2.01
N ALA A 349 -9.88 -14.30 2.99
CA ALA A 349 -10.96 -13.35 2.79
C ALA A 349 -10.64 -12.35 1.66
N ALA A 350 -9.41 -11.83 1.64
CA ALA A 350 -8.94 -10.95 0.57
C ALA A 350 -8.90 -11.64 -0.79
N TYR A 351 -8.45 -12.90 -0.83
CA TYR A 351 -8.41 -13.73 -2.03
C TYR A 351 -9.81 -13.96 -2.59
N GLN A 352 -10.78 -14.39 -1.76
CA GLN A 352 -12.16 -14.60 -2.18
C GLN A 352 -12.82 -13.32 -2.71
N ALA A 353 -12.50 -12.16 -2.11
CA ALA A 353 -13.03 -10.87 -2.53
C ALA A 353 -12.45 -10.35 -3.85
N THR A 354 -11.28 -10.83 -4.28
CA THR A 354 -10.52 -10.25 -5.42
C THR A 354 -10.23 -11.21 -6.55
N MET A 355 -10.11 -12.51 -6.30
CA MET A 355 -9.81 -13.53 -7.32
C MET A 355 -11.07 -13.91 -8.10
N THR A 356 -11.58 -12.96 -8.87
CA THR A 356 -12.76 -13.14 -9.72
C THR A 356 -12.36 -13.28 -11.20
N GLU A 357 -13.18 -13.99 -11.97
CA GLU A 357 -12.99 -14.19 -13.41
C GLU A 357 -12.80 -12.85 -14.16
N GLN A 358 -13.58 -11.84 -13.79
CA GLN A 358 -13.49 -10.50 -14.36
C GLN A 358 -12.14 -9.83 -14.07
N ASN A 359 -11.64 -9.92 -12.84
CA ASN A 359 -10.36 -9.30 -12.48
C ASN A 359 -9.20 -10.01 -13.18
N ILE A 360 -9.24 -11.34 -13.27
CA ILE A 360 -8.22 -12.14 -13.97
C ILE A 360 -8.19 -11.80 -15.46
N ARG A 361 -9.33 -11.83 -16.15
CA ARG A 361 -9.40 -11.45 -17.57
C ARG A 361 -8.96 -10.01 -17.81
N SER A 362 -9.29 -9.10 -16.88
CA SER A 362 -8.86 -7.71 -16.96
C SER A 362 -7.34 -7.57 -16.81
N SER A 363 -6.70 -8.40 -15.99
CA SER A 363 -5.24 -8.46 -15.85
C SER A 363 -4.55 -8.91 -17.15
N PHE A 364 -5.05 -9.97 -17.80
CA PHE A 364 -4.52 -10.41 -19.11
C PHE A 364 -4.72 -9.36 -20.21
N ARG A 365 -5.87 -8.68 -20.22
CA ARG A 365 -6.12 -7.55 -21.12
C ARG A 365 -5.19 -6.39 -20.83
N GLY A 366 -4.96 -6.09 -19.54
CA GLY A 366 -4.06 -5.03 -19.10
C GLY A 366 -2.62 -5.22 -19.56
N ALA A 367 -2.16 -6.47 -19.59
CA ALA A 367 -0.85 -6.87 -20.10
C ALA A 367 -0.80 -7.06 -21.64
N GLY A 368 -1.91 -6.84 -22.35
CA GLY A 368 -1.98 -6.98 -23.81
C GLY A 368 -1.89 -8.42 -24.31
N LEU A 369 -2.05 -9.44 -23.46
CA LEU A 369 -1.93 -10.85 -23.83
C LEU A 369 -3.23 -11.43 -24.38
N VAL A 370 -4.38 -11.01 -23.84
CA VAL A 370 -5.71 -11.47 -24.31
C VAL A 370 -6.70 -10.30 -24.37
N PRO A 371 -7.10 -9.85 -25.58
CA PRO A 371 -6.51 -10.23 -26.88
C PRO A 371 -5.03 -9.83 -26.97
N LEU A 372 -4.27 -10.48 -27.86
CA LEU A 372 -2.89 -10.10 -28.17
C LEU A 372 -2.88 -8.71 -28.81
N ASP A 373 -2.45 -7.70 -28.05
CA ASP A 373 -2.44 -6.29 -28.45
C ASP A 373 -1.18 -5.59 -27.91
N PRO A 374 -0.05 -5.67 -28.65
CA PRO A 374 1.20 -5.03 -28.27
C PRO A 374 1.08 -3.50 -28.19
N GLU A 375 0.24 -2.88 -29.01
CA GLU A 375 0.13 -1.42 -29.09
C GLU A 375 -0.56 -0.84 -27.85
N SER A 376 -1.49 -1.59 -27.23
CA SER A 376 -2.07 -1.22 -25.94
C SER A 376 -1.04 -1.09 -24.81
N VAL A 377 0.09 -1.80 -24.91
CA VAL A 377 1.19 -1.75 -23.96
C VAL A 377 2.19 -0.66 -24.34
N VAL A 378 2.61 -0.61 -25.60
CA VAL A 378 3.57 0.38 -26.11
C VAL A 378 3.06 1.81 -25.91
N SER A 379 1.76 2.05 -26.11
CA SER A 379 1.15 3.38 -25.91
C SER A 379 1.22 3.88 -24.45
N LYS A 380 1.43 3.01 -23.47
CA LYS A 380 1.58 3.39 -22.04
C LYS A 380 2.97 3.92 -21.70
N LEU A 381 3.96 3.71 -22.57
CA LEU A 381 5.32 4.22 -22.40
C LEU A 381 5.35 5.76 -22.48
N ASP A 382 4.45 6.35 -23.27
CA ASP A 382 4.32 7.80 -23.46
C ASP A 382 3.22 8.39 -22.55
N ILE A 383 3.52 8.59 -21.27
CA ILE A 383 2.51 9.02 -20.28
C ILE A 383 2.09 10.49 -20.48
N GLN A 384 0.86 10.73 -20.97
CA GLN A 384 0.17 12.03 -20.86
C GLN A 384 -0.66 12.14 -19.58
N LEU A 385 -0.40 13.19 -18.78
CA LEU A 385 -1.07 13.45 -17.50
C LEU A 385 -2.39 14.23 -17.67
N ARG A 386 -3.53 13.63 -17.30
CA ARG A 386 -4.80 14.35 -17.07
C ARG A 386 -4.85 14.97 -15.67
N THR A 387 -5.41 16.18 -15.58
CA THR A 387 -5.55 16.95 -14.33
C THR A 387 -7.02 16.90 -13.85
N PRO A 388 -7.31 16.67 -12.56
CA PRO A 388 -8.68 16.71 -12.03
C PRO A 388 -9.16 18.15 -11.77
N THR A 389 -10.45 18.38 -11.98
CA THR A 389 -11.19 19.63 -11.68
C THR A 389 -11.41 19.79 -10.16
N PRO A 390 -11.36 21.02 -9.58
CA PRO A 390 -11.58 21.25 -8.15
C PRO A 390 -13.06 21.21 -7.76
N VAL A 391 -13.33 20.82 -6.52
CA VAL A 391 -14.65 20.80 -5.86
C VAL A 391 -14.91 22.15 -5.20
N GLU A 392 -16.11 22.71 -5.40
CA GLU A 392 -16.60 23.91 -4.72
C GLU A 392 -17.00 23.61 -3.26
N GLU A 393 -16.56 24.48 -2.33
CA GLU A 393 -17.00 24.49 -0.93
C GLU A 393 -18.21 25.41 -0.77
N GLU A 394 -19.32 24.88 -0.25
CA GLU A 394 -20.48 25.68 0.17
C GLU A 394 -20.39 26.08 1.65
N ALA A 395 -20.73 27.35 1.89
CA ALA A 395 -20.74 28.00 3.20
C ALA A 395 -21.94 27.56 4.06
N GLY A 396 -21.67 27.23 5.32
CA GLY A 396 -22.70 26.89 6.30
C GLY A 396 -23.47 28.12 6.81
N PRO A 397 -24.78 28.01 7.08
CA PRO A 397 -25.54 29.05 7.76
C PRO A 397 -25.58 28.83 9.28
N SER A 398 -25.64 29.96 9.99
CA SER A 398 -25.63 30.09 11.45
C SER A 398 -27.03 30.24 12.07
N THR A 399 -27.17 29.67 13.27
CA THR A 399 -28.13 29.95 14.38
C THR A 399 -29.62 29.67 14.13
N PRO A 400 -30.46 29.36 15.16
CA PRO A 400 -30.38 29.73 16.58
C PRO A 400 -30.65 28.58 17.59
N TRP A 401 -30.52 28.92 18.86
CA TRP A 401 -30.69 28.06 20.03
C TRP A 401 -32.00 27.24 20.03
N ALA A 402 -31.87 25.92 20.20
CA ALA A 402 -32.95 24.93 20.25
C ALA A 402 -32.99 24.24 21.63
N SER A 403 -34.19 23.79 22.01
CA SER A 403 -34.41 22.91 23.16
C SER A 403 -33.36 21.77 23.23
N LYS A 404 -32.70 21.64 24.38
CA LYS A 404 -31.55 20.75 24.55
C LYS A 404 -31.99 19.29 24.56
N THR A 405 -31.39 18.50 23.68
CA THR A 405 -31.52 17.04 23.64
C THR A 405 -30.98 16.44 24.94
N PRO A 406 -31.78 15.63 25.68
CA PRO A 406 -31.33 14.95 26.88
C PRO A 406 -30.26 13.92 26.52
N LYS A 407 -29.12 13.97 27.21
CA LYS A 407 -27.95 13.10 26.99
C LYS A 407 -27.82 12.01 28.05
N THR A 408 -28.59 12.09 29.13
CA THR A 408 -28.54 11.15 30.25
C THR A 408 -29.93 10.64 30.61
N VAL A 409 -30.00 9.49 31.29
CA VAL A 409 -31.25 8.90 31.77
C VAL A 409 -31.98 9.86 32.73
N LEU A 410 -31.24 10.60 33.56
CA LEU A 410 -31.78 11.60 34.48
C LEU A 410 -32.35 12.82 33.75
N GLU A 411 -31.68 13.28 32.68
CA GLU A 411 -32.20 14.36 31.82
C GLU A 411 -33.44 13.90 31.05
N ALA A 412 -33.49 12.66 30.59
CA ALA A 412 -34.68 12.09 29.94
C ALA A 412 -35.85 11.98 30.91
N GLY A 413 -35.61 11.52 32.15
CA GLY A 413 -36.62 11.44 33.21
C GLY A 413 -37.18 12.82 33.59
N SER A 414 -36.31 13.79 33.85
CA SER A 414 -36.73 15.16 34.18
C SER A 414 -37.49 15.85 33.04
N GLN A 415 -37.13 15.61 31.77
CA GLN A 415 -37.89 16.10 30.63
C GLN A 415 -39.25 15.41 30.47
N SER A 416 -39.35 14.12 30.75
CA SER A 416 -40.62 13.38 30.76
C SER A 416 -41.57 13.91 31.84
N GLU A 417 -41.08 14.08 33.08
CA GLU A 417 -41.86 14.66 34.18
C GLU A 417 -42.27 16.12 33.92
N TYR A 418 -41.41 16.88 33.22
CA TYR A 418 -41.71 18.23 32.78
C TYR A 418 -42.83 18.25 31.73
N LEU A 419 -42.76 17.36 30.73
CA LEU A 419 -43.79 17.18 29.71
C LEU A 419 -45.13 16.74 30.33
N GLU A 420 -45.13 15.76 31.22
CA GLU A 420 -46.33 15.29 31.93
C GLU A 420 -47.02 16.40 32.71
N ARG A 421 -46.25 17.21 33.46
CA ARG A 421 -46.79 18.35 34.22
C ARG A 421 -47.41 19.40 33.30
N ARG A 422 -46.82 19.65 32.12
CA ARG A 422 -47.36 20.61 31.16
C ARG A 422 -48.63 20.11 30.46
N ILE A 423 -48.65 18.84 30.07
CA ILE A 423 -49.85 18.21 29.48
C ILE A 423 -51.02 18.29 30.47
N ARG A 424 -50.80 17.94 31.74
CA ARG A 424 -51.84 18.00 32.80
C ARG A 424 -52.35 19.41 33.09
N ARG A 425 -51.55 20.44 32.85
CA ARG A 425 -51.90 21.86 33.11
C ARG A 425 -52.38 22.61 31.87
N HIS A 426 -52.43 21.96 30.71
CA HIS A 426 -52.79 22.62 29.47
C HIS A 426 -54.31 22.90 29.44
N GLN A 427 -54.68 24.16 29.60
CA GLN A 427 -56.05 24.66 29.42
C GLN A 427 -56.03 25.73 28.31
N SER A 428 -56.33 25.33 27.08
CA SER A 428 -56.60 26.22 25.92
C SER A 428 -55.50 27.12 25.30
N SER A 429 -54.22 27.05 25.69
CA SER A 429 -53.11 27.75 24.98
C SER A 429 -52.51 26.94 23.82
N SER A 430 -51.60 27.50 23.00
CA SER A 430 -51.01 26.76 21.86
C SER A 430 -50.14 25.56 22.31
N PRO A 431 -50.31 24.35 21.73
CA PRO A 431 -49.55 23.15 22.11
C PRO A 431 -48.10 23.15 21.61
N GLU A 432 -47.65 24.19 20.89
CA GLU A 432 -46.37 24.23 20.19
C GLU A 432 -45.18 23.89 21.08
N SER A 433 -45.15 24.40 22.32
CA SER A 433 -44.04 24.13 23.25
C SER A 433 -44.00 22.68 23.76
N ILE A 434 -45.14 22.00 23.83
CA ILE A 434 -45.22 20.56 24.16
C ILE A 434 -44.78 19.74 22.94
N ILE A 435 -45.22 20.12 21.74
CA ILE A 435 -44.82 19.51 20.47
C ILE A 435 -43.30 19.63 20.29
N GLU A 436 -42.70 20.77 20.59
CA GLU A 436 -41.26 20.98 20.49
C GLU A 436 -40.48 20.10 21.49
N ALA A 437 -40.94 20.01 22.74
CA ALA A 437 -40.33 19.13 23.73
C ALA A 437 -40.47 17.64 23.35
N MET A 438 -41.60 17.22 22.77
CA MET A 438 -41.75 15.87 22.19
C MET A 438 -40.83 15.62 21.00
N LYS A 439 -40.63 16.61 20.11
CA LYS A 439 -39.67 16.52 19.00
C LYS A 439 -38.24 16.36 19.52
N SER A 440 -37.86 17.10 20.55
CA SER A 440 -36.53 17.01 21.18
C SER A 440 -36.30 15.68 21.89
N LEU A 441 -37.30 15.14 22.58
CA LEU A 441 -37.25 13.79 23.16
C LEU A 441 -37.13 12.72 22.06
N THR A 442 -37.94 12.82 21.00
CA THR A 442 -37.89 11.91 19.84
C THR A 442 -36.52 11.92 19.18
N LYS A 443 -35.91 13.09 19.01
CA LYS A 443 -34.55 13.24 18.47
C LYS A 443 -33.50 12.58 19.38
N ALA A 444 -33.65 12.71 20.70
CA ALA A 444 -32.78 12.05 21.67
C ALA A 444 -32.86 10.52 21.61
N VAL A 445 -34.10 9.99 21.59
CA VAL A 445 -34.35 8.56 21.47
C VAL A 445 -33.76 8.02 20.17
N LYS A 446 -34.00 8.69 19.03
CA LYS A 446 -33.39 8.32 17.75
C LYS A 446 -31.86 8.32 17.82
N GLY A 447 -31.25 9.38 18.37
CA GLY A 447 -29.81 9.48 18.57
C GLY A 447 -29.25 8.30 19.37
N ASN A 448 -29.84 8.01 20.53
CA ASN A 448 -29.46 6.88 21.38
C ASN A 448 -29.67 5.53 20.69
N MET A 449 -30.76 5.35 19.94
CA MET A 449 -30.99 4.12 19.18
C MET A 449 -29.92 3.89 18.10
N HIS A 450 -29.50 4.95 17.41
CA HIS A 450 -28.41 4.87 16.43
C HIS A 450 -27.06 4.58 17.10
N GLU A 451 -26.75 5.25 18.21
CA GLU A 451 -25.53 4.98 18.98
C GLU A 451 -25.50 3.55 19.52
N VAL A 452 -26.60 3.05 20.08
CA VAL A 452 -26.74 1.67 20.54
C VAL A 452 -26.58 0.69 19.39
N ALA A 453 -27.08 1.00 18.20
CA ALA A 453 -26.88 0.14 17.03
C ALA A 453 -25.39 0.03 16.65
N LEU A 454 -24.66 1.15 16.66
CA LEU A 454 -23.22 1.17 16.41
C LEU A 454 -22.44 0.41 17.49
N LEU A 455 -22.74 0.66 18.77
CA LEU A 455 -22.10 -0.03 19.90
C LEU A 455 -22.40 -1.54 19.89
N ARG A 456 -23.61 -1.96 19.52
CA ARG A 456 -23.96 -3.38 19.40
C ARG A 456 -23.13 -4.06 18.31
N ALA A 457 -22.97 -3.42 17.15
CA ALA A 457 -22.12 -3.95 16.09
C ALA A 457 -20.65 -4.06 16.53
N GLU A 458 -20.10 -3.01 17.16
CA GLU A 458 -18.73 -3.03 17.67
C GLU A 458 -18.50 -4.10 18.74
N VAL A 459 -19.42 -4.24 19.71
CA VAL A 459 -19.35 -5.29 20.74
C VAL A 459 -19.44 -6.68 20.11
N GLN A 460 -20.25 -6.87 19.07
CA GLN A 460 -20.35 -8.14 18.35
C GLN A 460 -19.02 -8.50 17.68
N ASP A 461 -18.43 -7.56 16.92
CA ASP A 461 -17.14 -7.74 16.25
C ASP A 461 -16.03 -8.08 17.27
N LEU A 462 -15.95 -7.33 18.38
CA LEU A 462 -14.98 -7.55 19.44
C LEU A 462 -15.15 -8.91 20.13
N ARG A 463 -16.38 -9.33 20.37
CA ARG A 463 -16.67 -10.65 20.96
C ARG A 463 -16.23 -11.78 20.04
N GLN A 464 -16.55 -11.69 18.75
CA GLN A 464 -16.15 -12.69 17.75
C GLN A 464 -14.62 -12.76 17.62
N ALA A 465 -13.95 -11.62 17.52
CA ALA A 465 -12.48 -11.55 17.46
C ALA A 465 -11.83 -12.17 18.71
N ASN A 466 -12.32 -11.83 19.90
CA ASN A 466 -11.81 -12.39 21.15
C ASN A 466 -12.03 -13.90 21.28
N GLU A 467 -13.15 -14.42 20.79
CA GLU A 467 -13.41 -15.86 20.78
C GLU A 467 -12.42 -16.60 19.87
N ILE A 468 -12.22 -16.10 18.65
CA ILE A 468 -11.25 -16.65 17.68
C ILE A 468 -9.84 -16.64 18.27
N LEU A 469 -9.39 -15.51 18.83
CA LEU A 469 -8.09 -15.38 19.48
C LEU A 469 -7.95 -16.35 20.67
N SER A 470 -9.00 -16.49 21.48
CA SER A 470 -8.98 -17.37 22.65
C SER A 470 -8.85 -18.84 22.24
N ARG A 471 -9.56 -19.28 21.19
CA ARG A 471 -9.42 -20.62 20.62
C ARG A 471 -8.00 -20.84 20.11
N ARG A 472 -7.45 -19.91 19.33
CA ARG A 472 -6.09 -20.00 18.76
C ARG A 472 -4.98 -19.98 19.81
N ARG A 473 -5.13 -19.21 20.89
CA ARG A 473 -4.17 -19.22 22.02
C ARG A 473 -4.17 -20.55 22.77
N ARG A 474 -5.29 -21.28 22.78
CA ARG A 474 -5.40 -22.61 23.39
C ARG A 474 -4.91 -23.72 22.46
N ALA A 475 -4.87 -23.49 21.15
CA ALA A 475 -4.41 -24.47 20.18
C ALA A 475 -2.92 -24.82 20.40
N LYS A 476 -2.62 -26.13 20.44
CA LYS A 476 -1.25 -26.61 20.67
C LYS A 476 -0.39 -26.42 19.42
N ARG A 477 0.80 -25.86 19.58
CA ARG A 477 1.82 -25.74 18.52
C ARG A 477 2.59 -27.05 18.31
N ARG A 478 1.88 -28.10 17.92
CA ARG A 478 2.48 -29.40 17.59
C ARG A 478 3.20 -29.31 16.24
N ARG A 479 4.39 -29.88 16.13
CA ARG A 479 5.15 -29.96 14.87
C ARG A 479 4.61 -31.15 14.08
N LEU A 480 4.23 -30.92 12.82
CA LEU A 480 3.73 -31.96 11.92
C LEU A 480 4.85 -32.52 11.05
N GLN A 481 5.56 -31.64 10.34
CA GLN A 481 6.60 -31.99 9.39
C GLN A 481 7.72 -30.96 9.46
N LYS A 482 8.96 -31.39 9.25
CA LYS A 482 10.12 -30.52 9.09
C LYS A 482 10.29 -30.17 7.62
N GLY A 483 10.25 -28.88 7.27
CA GLY A 483 10.46 -28.41 5.91
C GLY A 483 9.40 -28.86 4.89
N GLY A 484 9.67 -28.56 3.63
CA GLY A 484 8.89 -29.05 2.48
C GLY A 484 7.52 -28.41 2.32
N VAL A 485 6.73 -29.02 1.45
CA VAL A 485 5.38 -28.59 1.06
C VAL A 485 4.36 -29.54 1.68
N MET A 486 3.23 -28.99 2.11
CA MET A 486 2.10 -29.74 2.65
C MET A 486 0.81 -29.06 2.20
N THR A 487 -0.14 -29.83 1.66
CA THR A 487 -1.47 -29.26 1.40
C THR A 487 -2.24 -29.08 2.71
N VAL A 488 -3.25 -28.22 2.70
CA VAL A 488 -4.08 -28.02 3.90
C VAL A 488 -4.77 -29.32 4.32
N GLU A 489 -5.17 -30.13 3.35
CA GLU A 489 -5.76 -31.44 3.58
C GLU A 489 -4.74 -32.43 4.16
N ASP A 490 -3.52 -32.51 3.61
CA ASP A 490 -2.45 -33.36 4.15
C ASP A 490 -2.15 -32.98 5.61
N GLY A 491 -2.14 -31.67 5.92
CA GLY A 491 -1.94 -31.17 7.28
C GLY A 491 -3.05 -31.57 8.25
N ARG A 492 -4.31 -31.56 7.81
CA ARG A 492 -5.45 -32.04 8.61
C ARG A 492 -5.36 -33.55 8.84
N GLN A 493 -5.07 -34.33 7.81
CA GLN A 493 -4.90 -35.78 7.91
C GLN A 493 -3.74 -36.16 8.82
N ALA A 494 -2.63 -35.43 8.77
CA ALA A 494 -1.50 -35.63 9.68
C ALA A 494 -1.88 -35.36 11.14
N ILE A 495 -2.73 -34.37 11.41
CA ILE A 495 -3.25 -34.10 12.77
C ILE A 495 -4.15 -35.24 13.23
N ASP A 496 -5.08 -35.68 12.39
CA ASP A 496 -6.02 -36.76 12.70
C ASP A 496 -5.26 -38.07 13.00
N GLN A 497 -4.26 -38.40 12.18
CA GLN A 497 -3.41 -39.57 12.40
C GLN A 497 -2.66 -39.48 13.73
N MET A 498 -2.08 -38.32 14.07
CA MET A 498 -1.41 -38.13 15.35
C MET A 498 -2.36 -38.27 16.54
N ASP A 499 -3.60 -37.82 16.42
CA ASP A 499 -4.60 -37.94 17.48
C ASP A 499 -5.06 -39.40 17.65
N VAL A 500 -5.21 -40.15 16.56
CA VAL A 500 -5.43 -41.60 16.58
C VAL A 500 -4.27 -42.33 17.26
N ASP A 501 -3.03 -42.06 16.86
CA ASP A 501 -1.83 -42.70 17.42
C ASP A 501 -1.69 -42.41 18.93
N ALA A 502 -1.96 -41.17 19.34
CA ALA A 502 -1.96 -40.79 20.74
C ALA A 502 -3.04 -41.52 21.55
N GLN A 503 -4.23 -41.72 20.97
CA GLN A 503 -5.30 -42.50 21.58
C GLN A 503 -4.91 -43.98 21.71
N VAL A 504 -4.36 -44.58 20.64
CA VAL A 504 -3.90 -45.98 20.65
C VAL A 504 -2.80 -46.19 21.69
N ALA A 505 -1.86 -45.26 21.83
CA ALA A 505 -0.82 -45.32 22.86
C ALA A 505 -1.39 -45.19 24.29
N ALA A 506 -2.37 -44.30 24.48
CA ALA A 506 -3.07 -44.14 25.77
C ALA A 506 -3.89 -45.39 26.15
N GLU A 507 -4.52 -46.05 25.19
CA GLU A 507 -5.25 -47.30 25.40
C GLU A 507 -4.32 -48.48 25.64
N SER A 508 -3.20 -48.55 24.92
CA SER A 508 -2.18 -49.60 25.08
C SER A 508 -1.48 -49.51 26.45
N SER A 509 -1.18 -48.30 26.92
CA SER A 509 -0.64 -48.09 28.28
C SER A 509 -1.65 -48.42 29.38
N ARG A 510 -2.95 -48.18 29.16
CA ARG A 510 -4.02 -48.63 30.07
C ARG A 510 -4.19 -50.15 30.08
N ARG A 511 -4.00 -50.82 28.94
CA ARG A 511 -4.07 -52.29 28.85
C ARG A 511 -2.83 -52.98 29.42
N GLY A 512 -1.63 -52.37 29.27
CA GLY A 512 -0.38 -52.87 29.86
C GLY A 512 -0.27 -52.67 31.39
N GLY A 513 -1.10 -51.81 31.99
CA GLY A 513 -1.08 -51.46 33.41
C GLY A 513 -1.73 -52.47 34.37
N ARG A 514 -2.05 -53.70 33.95
CA ARG A 514 -2.62 -54.76 34.82
C ARG A 514 -1.63 -55.86 35.22
N GLY A 515 -0.32 -55.56 35.24
CA GLY A 515 0.72 -56.55 35.50
C GLY A 515 1.89 -56.09 36.36
N ARG A 516 1.64 -55.54 37.56
CA ARG A 516 2.44 -55.71 38.80
C ARG A 516 2.10 -54.60 39.80
N SER A 517 1.52 -55.01 40.92
CA SER A 517 1.45 -54.25 42.16
C SER A 517 2.86 -53.86 42.64
N VAL A 518 3.19 -52.57 42.61
CA VAL A 518 4.17 -51.99 43.53
C VAL A 518 3.34 -51.42 44.68
N GLY A 519 3.48 -52.01 45.87
CA GLY A 519 2.74 -51.61 47.06
C GLY A 519 2.93 -50.13 47.42
N PRO A 520 2.05 -49.55 48.26
CA PRO A 520 2.16 -48.16 48.66
C PRO A 520 3.51 -47.95 49.36
N GLY A 521 4.33 -47.05 48.82
CA GLY A 521 5.63 -46.70 49.40
C GLY A 521 5.47 -46.35 50.87
N VAL A 522 6.18 -47.08 51.73
CA VAL A 522 6.16 -46.89 53.18
C VAL A 522 6.53 -45.43 53.49
N ARG A 523 5.62 -44.68 54.13
CA ARG A 523 5.88 -43.29 54.52
C ARG A 523 7.10 -43.23 55.45
N ARG A 524 8.08 -42.40 55.10
CA ARG A 524 9.32 -42.18 55.84
C ARG A 524 9.24 -40.88 56.62
N CYS A 525 9.87 -40.84 57.80
CA CYS A 525 9.96 -39.64 58.62
C CYS A 525 10.76 -38.54 57.88
N GLY A 526 10.24 -37.32 57.83
CA GLY A 526 10.90 -36.19 57.16
C GLY A 526 12.17 -35.68 57.86
N ILE A 527 12.42 -36.08 59.12
CA ILE A 527 13.61 -35.67 59.88
C ILE A 527 14.74 -36.70 59.74
N CYS A 528 14.46 -38.00 59.87
CA CYS A 528 15.50 -39.05 59.86
C CYS A 528 15.40 -40.06 58.70
N GLY A 529 14.39 -39.96 57.84
CA GLY A 529 14.21 -40.84 56.67
C GLY A 529 13.80 -42.28 56.97
N LYS A 530 13.63 -42.66 58.26
CA LYS A 530 13.23 -44.01 58.66
C LYS A 530 11.70 -44.19 58.60
N PRO A 531 11.21 -45.36 58.17
CA PRO A 531 9.78 -45.69 58.21
C PRO A 531 9.29 -45.93 59.65
N GLY A 532 7.96 -45.92 59.87
CA GLY A 532 7.34 -46.32 61.15
C GLY A 532 7.04 -45.19 62.14
N HIS A 533 7.43 -43.95 61.85
CA HIS A 533 7.05 -42.76 62.63
C HIS A 533 7.06 -41.51 61.74
N ASN A 534 6.52 -40.39 62.23
CA ASN A 534 6.51 -39.12 61.49
C ASN A 534 7.43 -38.08 62.16
N ALA A 535 7.63 -36.93 61.51
CA ALA A 535 8.53 -35.87 61.97
C ALA A 535 8.20 -35.38 63.40
N ARG A 536 6.94 -35.41 63.82
CA ARG A 536 6.50 -34.92 65.15
C ARG A 536 6.85 -35.86 66.30
N THR A 537 7.10 -37.13 66.00
CA THR A 537 7.47 -38.16 66.98
C THR A 537 8.90 -38.66 66.77
N CYS A 538 9.70 -37.91 66.00
CA CYS A 538 11.09 -38.26 65.74
C CYS A 538 11.94 -37.87 66.95
N GLN A 539 12.63 -38.83 67.55
CA GLN A 539 13.50 -38.61 68.71
C GLN A 539 14.91 -38.15 68.32
N VAL A 540 15.14 -37.82 67.04
CA VAL A 540 16.44 -37.32 66.56
C VAL A 540 16.51 -35.82 66.82
N VAL A 541 17.36 -35.41 67.76
CA VAL A 541 17.70 -34.00 68.01
C VAL A 541 18.72 -33.59 66.95
N ILE A 542 18.37 -32.61 66.11
CA ILE A 542 19.32 -31.98 65.18
C ILE A 542 19.90 -30.76 65.89
N GLU A 543 21.19 -30.81 66.24
CA GLU A 543 21.94 -29.63 66.64
C GLU A 543 22.14 -28.72 65.43
N THR A 544 21.52 -27.54 65.44
CA THR A 544 21.71 -26.53 64.42
C THR A 544 22.95 -25.69 64.76
N SER A 545 24.07 -25.95 64.09
CA SER A 545 25.21 -25.02 64.03
C SER A 545 24.81 -23.83 63.14
N GLY A 546 24.72 -22.65 63.75
CA GLY A 546 24.49 -21.39 63.05
C GLY A 546 25.77 -20.84 62.42
N GLU A 547 25.58 -20.07 61.34
CA GLU A 547 26.48 -19.18 60.58
C GLU A 547 26.03 -19.27 59.10
N GLU A 548 25.72 -18.24 58.33
CA GLU A 548 26.00 -16.80 58.36
C GLU A 548 24.92 -16.07 57.54
N TYR A 549 24.44 -14.94 58.06
CA TYR A 549 23.88 -13.85 57.28
C TYR A 549 24.87 -12.69 57.39
N SER A 550 25.28 -12.08 56.28
CA SER A 550 25.73 -10.68 56.28
C SER A 550 25.55 -10.04 54.91
N ALA A 551 24.72 -8.99 54.95
CA ALA A 551 24.63 -7.74 54.19
C ALA A 551 24.70 -7.77 52.65
#